data_AF-A0A411YCJ9-F1
#
_entry.id   AF-A0A411YCJ9-F1
#
_cell.length_a   1.000
_cell.length_b   1.000
_cell.length_c   1.000
_cell.angle_alpha   90.00
_cell.angle_beta   90.00
_cell.angle_gamma   90.00
#
_symmetry.space_group_name_H-M   'P 1'
#
loop_
_entity.id
_entity.type
_entity.pdbx_description
1 polymer ?
#
loop_
_entity_poly.entity_id
_entity_poly.type
_entity_poly.pdbx_seq_one_letter_code
_entity_poly.pdbx_strand_id
1 'polypeptide(L)'
;MQEHERWLSRNEVADLVGRSYDTVRRDEGRGLYPHARRRAGSTTREIPLSDLVEAGHYDPASEAESAEETISKVRSGRENSELREELARAQARIEALEERLADANEDRRFLRRLLEGRAA
;
A
#
# COMPACT_ATOMS: atom_id res chain seq x y z
N MET A 1 -29.83 -3.59 11.89
CA MET A 1 -28.42 -3.97 11.60
C MET A 1 -27.56 -2.93 12.28
N GLN A 2 -26.62 -3.33 13.13
CA GLN A 2 -25.63 -2.36 13.64
C GLN A 2 -24.72 -2.04 12.46
N GLU A 3 -24.95 -0.91 11.79
CA GLU A 3 -24.01 -0.41 10.79
C GLU A 3 -22.71 -0.12 11.52
N HIS A 4 -21.70 -0.96 11.29
CA HIS A 4 -20.37 -0.68 11.76
C HIS A 4 -19.91 0.63 11.11
N GLU A 5 -19.81 1.69 11.90
CA GLU A 5 -19.29 3.00 11.48
C GLU A 5 -17.97 2.79 10.71
N ARG A 6 -17.99 3.10 9.42
CA ARG A 6 -16.84 2.86 8.53
C ARG A 6 -15.90 4.05 8.57
N TRP A 7 -14.65 3.80 8.90
CA TRP A 7 -13.59 4.80 9.02
C TRP A 7 -12.69 4.75 7.79
N LEU A 8 -12.52 5.89 7.11
CA LEU A 8 -11.75 6.02 5.87
C LEU A 8 -10.55 6.94 6.09
N SER A 9 -9.39 6.55 5.60
CA SER A 9 -8.24 7.45 5.52
C SER A 9 -8.51 8.58 4.53
N ARG A 10 -7.79 9.70 4.68
CA ARG A 10 -7.89 10.83 3.74
C ARG A 10 -7.68 10.45 2.27
N ASN A 11 -6.81 9.48 2.00
CA ASN A 11 -6.58 8.98 0.64
C ASN A 11 -7.83 8.25 0.12
N GLU A 12 -8.43 7.38 0.94
CA GLU A 12 -9.66 6.69 0.58
C GLU A 12 -10.83 7.66 0.39
N VAL A 13 -10.92 8.72 1.20
CA VAL A 13 -11.92 9.79 1.01
C VAL A 13 -11.69 10.55 -0.30
N ALA A 14 -10.44 10.90 -0.60
CA ALA A 14 -10.06 11.59 -1.82
C ALA A 14 -10.46 10.76 -3.06
N ASP A 15 -10.15 9.46 -3.02
CA ASP A 15 -10.51 8.53 -4.09
C ASP A 15 -12.03 8.36 -4.21
N LEU A 16 -12.75 8.22 -3.08
CA LEU A 16 -14.20 8.02 -3.06
C LEU A 16 -14.98 9.23 -3.58
N VAL A 17 -14.59 10.44 -3.17
CA VAL A 17 -15.29 11.68 -3.55
C VAL A 17 -14.77 12.24 -4.88
N GLY A 18 -13.74 11.63 -5.48
CA GLY A 18 -13.09 12.12 -6.69
C GLY A 18 -12.40 13.48 -6.50
N ARG A 19 -11.89 13.75 -5.29
CA ARG A 19 -11.21 15.01 -4.93
C ARG A 19 -9.75 14.77 -4.60
N SER A 20 -8.94 15.83 -4.65
CA SER A 20 -7.53 15.73 -4.25
C SER A 20 -7.37 15.61 -2.74
N TYR A 21 -6.32 14.89 -2.32
CA TYR A 21 -5.93 14.77 -0.91
C TYR A 21 -5.83 16.11 -0.18
N ASP A 22 -5.26 17.13 -0.83
CA ASP A 22 -5.13 18.47 -0.25
C ASP A 22 -6.47 19.16 0.00
N THR A 23 -7.48 18.85 -0.82
CA THR A 23 -8.84 19.34 -0.63
C THR A 23 -9.44 18.70 0.62
N VAL A 24 -9.37 17.37 0.72
CA VAL A 24 -9.83 16.63 1.91
C VAL A 24 -9.12 17.10 3.19
N ARG A 25 -7.80 17.32 3.12
CA ARG A 25 -7.00 17.85 4.25
C ARG A 25 -7.45 19.26 4.66
N ARG A 26 -7.78 20.12 3.69
CA ARG A 26 -8.26 21.48 3.94
C ARG A 26 -9.67 21.47 4.53
N ASP A 27 -10.55 20.61 4.05
CA ASP A 27 -11.91 20.45 4.54
C ASP A 27 -11.90 19.92 5.98
N GLU A 28 -11.05 18.95 6.29
CA GLU A 28 -10.82 18.50 7.66
C GLU A 28 -10.27 19.64 8.56
N GLY A 29 -9.31 20.42 8.06
CA GLY A 29 -8.77 21.58 8.78
C GLY A 29 -9.80 22.68 9.02
N ARG A 30 -10.89 22.71 8.25
CA ARG A 30 -12.04 23.61 8.41
C ARG A 30 -13.10 23.05 9.36
N GLY A 31 -12.91 21.84 9.88
CA GLY A 31 -13.87 21.18 10.77
C GLY A 31 -15.07 20.59 10.03
N LEU A 32 -14.96 20.34 8.73
CA LEU A 32 -16.04 19.73 7.94
C LEU A 32 -16.30 18.27 8.33
N TYR A 33 -15.33 17.63 8.98
CA TYR A 33 -15.40 16.25 9.48
C TYR A 33 -15.20 16.25 11.01
N PRO A 34 -16.26 16.54 11.79
CA PRO A 34 -16.16 16.75 13.23
C PRO A 34 -15.73 15.50 14.00
N HIS A 35 -15.98 14.30 13.46
CA HIS A 35 -15.66 13.03 14.10
C HIS A 35 -14.33 12.44 13.59
N ALA A 36 -13.59 13.14 12.73
CA ALA A 36 -12.30 12.70 12.24
C ALA A 36 -11.30 12.47 13.39
N ARG A 37 -10.67 11.29 13.40
CA ARG A 37 -9.76 10.86 14.47
C ARG A 37 -8.44 10.35 13.94
N ARG A 38 -7.46 10.21 14.82
CA ARG A 38 -6.19 9.56 14.50
C ARG A 38 -6.34 8.04 14.66
N ARG A 39 -5.91 7.25 13.68
CA ARG A 39 -5.87 5.78 13.79
C ARG A 39 -4.90 5.39 14.91
N ALA A 40 -5.32 4.46 15.77
CA ALA A 40 -4.48 3.95 16.84
C ALA A 40 -3.15 3.39 16.29
N GLY A 41 -2.02 3.82 16.83
CA GLY A 41 -0.69 3.37 16.40
C GLY A 41 -0.20 3.92 15.05
N SER A 42 -0.93 4.83 14.40
CA SER A 42 -0.52 5.44 13.12
C SER A 42 -0.57 6.97 13.18
N THR A 43 0.19 7.65 12.32
CA THR A 43 0.04 9.10 12.07
C THR A 43 -1.15 9.42 11.15
N THR A 44 -1.76 8.38 10.57
CA THR A 44 -2.89 8.51 9.64
C THR A 44 -4.15 8.97 10.38
N ARG A 45 -4.85 9.95 9.81
CA ARG A 45 -6.18 10.35 10.25
C ARG A 45 -7.25 9.65 9.43
N GLU A 46 -8.33 9.28 10.13
CA GLU A 46 -9.50 8.60 9.61
C GLU A 46 -10.73 9.49 9.80
N ILE A 47 -11.56 9.54 8.78
CA ILE A 47 -12.81 10.28 8.70
C ILE A 47 -13.93 9.23 8.62
N PRO A 48 -14.96 9.29 9.47
CA PRO A 48 -16.08 8.37 9.36
C PRO A 48 -16.93 8.69 8.12
N LEU A 49 -17.55 7.66 7.56
CA LEU A 49 -18.39 7.80 6.37
C LEU A 49 -19.61 8.69 6.62
N SER A 50 -20.14 8.71 7.85
CA SER A 50 -21.23 9.59 8.29
C SER A 50 -20.89 11.07 8.06
N ASP A 51 -19.69 11.51 8.45
CA ASP A 51 -19.22 12.88 8.21
C ASP A 51 -19.17 13.24 6.72
N LEU A 52 -18.89 12.27 5.84
CA LEU A 52 -18.89 12.50 4.38
C LEU A 52 -20.30 12.65 3.82
N VAL A 53 -21.25 11.90 4.37
CA VAL A 53 -22.67 12.01 4.03
C VAL A 53 -23.23 13.34 4.52
N GLU A 54 -22.95 13.71 5.77
CA GLU A 54 -23.37 14.99 6.36
C GLU A 54 -22.77 16.20 5.63
N ALA A 55 -21.51 16.11 5.19
CA ALA A 55 -20.86 17.13 4.38
C ALA A 55 -21.39 17.20 2.93
N GLY A 56 -22.31 16.30 2.54
CA GLY A 56 -22.83 16.20 1.17
C GLY A 56 -21.76 15.83 0.15
N HIS A 57 -20.71 15.15 0.59
CA HIS A 57 -19.61 14.71 -0.26
C HIS A 57 -19.79 13.28 -0.74
N TYR A 58 -20.69 12.54 -0.13
CA TYR A 58 -21.03 11.19 -0.51
C TYR A 58 -22.53 10.98 -0.36
N ASP A 59 -23.18 10.47 -1.40
CA ASP A 59 -24.59 10.09 -1.36
C ASP A 59 -24.70 8.57 -1.56
N PRO A 60 -24.96 7.79 -0.48
CA PRO A 60 -25.08 6.35 -0.57
C PRO A 60 -26.25 5.88 -1.44
N ALA A 61 -27.23 6.74 -1.72
CA ALA A 61 -28.37 6.41 -2.58
C ALA A 61 -28.10 6.66 -4.08
N SER A 62 -27.10 7.48 -4.41
CA SER A 62 -26.76 7.85 -5.79
C SER A 62 -25.76 6.90 -6.45
N GLU A 63 -24.99 6.13 -5.69
CA GLU A 63 -24.04 5.15 -6.22
C GLU A 63 -24.68 3.75 -6.25
N ALA A 64 -25.05 3.28 -7.45
CA ALA A 64 -25.62 1.95 -7.66
C ALA A 64 -24.59 0.81 -7.44
N GLU A 65 -23.29 1.12 -7.45
CA GLU A 65 -22.24 0.29 -6.85
C GLU A 65 -22.08 0.74 -5.40
N SER A 66 -22.26 -0.17 -4.44
CA SER A 66 -21.95 0.13 -3.03
C SER A 66 -20.50 0.65 -2.95
N ALA A 67 -20.25 1.78 -2.27
CA ALA A 67 -18.88 2.28 -2.01
C ALA A 67 -17.93 1.21 -1.47
N GLU A 68 -18.49 0.14 -0.89
CA GLU A 68 -17.77 -1.05 -0.50
C GLU A 68 -17.01 -1.72 -1.65
N GLU A 69 -17.61 -1.80 -2.83
CA GLU A 69 -17.03 -2.43 -4.01
C GLU A 69 -15.93 -1.55 -4.62
N THR A 70 -16.15 -0.24 -4.72
CA THR A 70 -15.19 0.73 -5.25
C THR A 70 -13.94 0.82 -4.38
N ILE A 71 -14.11 0.93 -3.05
CA ILE A 71 -12.98 1.02 -2.11
C ILE A 71 -12.23 -0.31 -2.03
N SER A 72 -12.94 -1.44 -2.05
CA SER A 72 -12.32 -2.77 -2.08
C SER A 72 -11.47 -2.96 -3.33
N LYS A 73 -12.00 -2.62 -4.51
CA LYS A 73 -11.26 -2.67 -5.79
C LYS A 73 -9.98 -1.81 -5.75
N VAL A 74 -10.05 -0.59 -5.23
CA VAL A 74 -8.89 0.31 -5.12
C VAL A 74 -7.84 -0.24 -4.17
N ARG A 75 -8.26 -0.73 -2.99
CA ARG A 75 -7.36 -1.30 -2.00
C ARG A 75 -6.67 -2.56 -2.51
N SER A 76 -7.42 -3.49 -3.10
CA SER A 76 -6.87 -4.70 -3.72
C SER A 76 -5.95 -4.39 -4.90
N GLY A 77 -6.21 -3.31 -5.63
CA GLY A 77 -5.33 -2.81 -6.69
C GLY A 77 -3.99 -2.31 -6.15
N ARG A 78 -4.02 -1.51 -5.07
CA ARG A 78 -2.81 -1.01 -4.39
C ARG A 78 -1.98 -2.15 -3.77
N GLU A 79 -2.64 -3.04 -3.03
CA GLU A 79 -1.98 -4.23 -2.45
C GLU A 79 -1.35 -5.10 -3.55
N ASN A 80 -2.00 -5.27 -4.70
CA ASN A 80 -1.40 -5.98 -5.85
C ASN A 80 -0.17 -5.25 -6.42
N SER A 81 -0.21 -3.93 -6.54
CA SER A 81 0.94 -3.17 -7.05
C SER A 81 2.13 -3.24 -6.10
N GLU A 82 1.89 -3.11 -4.80
CA GLU A 82 2.94 -3.23 -3.77
C GLU A 82 3.55 -4.64 -3.77
N LEU A 83 2.72 -5.68 -3.81
CA LEU A 83 3.17 -7.06 -3.90
C LEU A 83 3.97 -7.34 -5.19
N ARG A 84 3.60 -6.74 -6.32
CA ARG A 84 4.36 -6.86 -7.57
C ARG A 84 5.72 -6.19 -7.49
N GLU A 85 5.80 -5.02 -6.87
CA GLU A 85 7.08 -4.35 -6.64
C GLU A 85 7.97 -5.13 -5.67
N GLU A 86 7.41 -5.67 -4.60
CA GLU A 86 8.15 -6.53 -3.67
C GLU A 86 8.65 -7.79 -4.34
N LEU A 87 7.83 -8.43 -5.18
CA LEU A 87 8.24 -9.59 -5.98
C LEU A 87 9.40 -9.23 -6.92
N ALA A 88 9.33 -8.11 -7.63
CA ALA A 88 10.42 -7.65 -8.50
C ALA A 88 11.71 -7.37 -7.72
N ARG A 89 11.61 -6.71 -6.55
CA ARG A 89 12.76 -6.46 -5.67
C ARG A 89 13.37 -7.76 -5.15
N ALA A 90 12.54 -8.74 -4.79
CA ALA A 90 12.98 -10.04 -4.32
C ALA A 90 13.67 -10.83 -5.44
N GLN A 91 13.12 -10.84 -6.65
CA GLN A 91 13.70 -11.49 -7.82
C GLN A 91 15.07 -10.91 -8.17
N ALA A 92 15.20 -9.58 -8.26
CA ALA A 92 16.48 -8.92 -8.51
C ALA A 92 17.53 -9.25 -7.44
N ARG A 93 17.10 -9.38 -6.17
CA ARG A 93 17.99 -9.78 -5.07
C ARG A 93 18.44 -11.24 -5.20
N ILE A 94 17.57 -12.14 -5.64
CA ILE A 94 17.90 -13.54 -5.88
C ILE A 94 18.92 -13.63 -7.01
N GLU A 95 18.68 -12.99 -8.15
CA GLU A 95 19.59 -12.97 -9.29
C GLU A 95 20.99 -12.47 -8.89
N ALA A 96 21.08 -11.37 -8.15
CA ALA A 96 22.35 -10.83 -7.66
C ALA A 96 23.07 -11.77 -6.67
N LEU A 97 22.32 -12.57 -5.89
CA LEU A 97 22.91 -13.57 -4.99
C LEU A 97 23.37 -14.81 -5.75
N GLU A 98 22.64 -15.21 -6.80
CA GLU A 98 23.02 -16.32 -7.67
C GLU A 98 24.30 -16.02 -8.44
N GLU A 99 24.44 -14.80 -8.98
CA GLU A 99 25.66 -14.34 -9.65
C GLU A 99 26.87 -14.38 -8.69
N ARG A 100 26.73 -13.82 -7.49
CA ARG A 100 27.78 -13.88 -6.46
C ARG A 100 28.15 -15.30 -6.06
N LEU A 101 27.17 -16.21 -6.02
CA LEU A 101 27.42 -17.61 -5.72
C LEU A 101 28.17 -18.31 -6.86
N ALA A 102 27.87 -17.95 -8.12
CA ALA A 102 28.58 -18.45 -9.28
C ALA A 102 30.06 -18.04 -9.25
N ASP A 103 30.34 -16.76 -9.03
CA ASP A 103 31.70 -16.22 -8.89
C ASP A 103 32.47 -16.94 -7.78
N ALA A 104 31.87 -17.06 -6.59
CA ALA A 104 32.49 -17.74 -5.46
C ALA A 104 32.78 -19.22 -5.74
N ASN A 105 31.93 -19.89 -6.52
CA ASN A 105 32.15 -21.27 -6.91
C ASN A 105 33.28 -21.41 -7.94
N GLU A 106 33.40 -20.47 -8.87
CA GLU A 106 34.49 -20.42 -9.83
C GLU A 106 35.84 -20.18 -9.15
N ASP A 107 35.90 -19.22 -8.21
CA ASP A 107 37.07 -18.98 -7.38
C ASP A 107 37.49 -20.22 -6.60
N ARG A 108 36.53 -20.93 -5.97
CA ARG A 108 36.82 -22.18 -5.26
C ARG A 108 37.36 -23.26 -6.19
N ARG A 109 36.82 -23.39 -7.41
CA ARG A 109 37.33 -24.34 -8.41
C ARG A 109 38.73 -23.97 -8.88
N PHE A 110 39.01 -22.68 -9.05
CA PHE A 110 40.33 -22.18 -9.43
C PHE A 110 41.37 -22.47 -8.34
N LEU A 111 41.08 -22.08 -7.10
CA LEU A 111 41.96 -22.31 -5.95
C LEU A 111 42.23 -23.80 -5.73
N ARG A 112 41.21 -24.65 -5.89
CA ARG A 112 41.37 -26.11 -5.79
C ARG A 112 42.36 -26.65 -6.83
N ARG A 113 42.21 -26.25 -8.10
CA ARG A 113 43.14 -26.61 -9.18
C ARG A 113 44.57 -26.11 -8.91
N LEU A 114 44.72 -24.89 -8.39
CA LEU A 114 46.03 -24.32 -8.05
C LEU A 114 46.74 -25.14 -6.96
N LEU A 115 46.01 -25.57 -5.93
CA LEU A 115 46.55 -26.40 -4.85
C LEU A 115 46.90 -27.81 -5.34
N GLU A 116 46.05 -28.42 -6.15
CA GLU A 116 46.29 -29.74 -6.75
C GLU A 116 47.50 -29.73 -7.69
N GLY A 117 47.67 -28.68 -8.50
CA GLY A 117 48.81 -28.52 -9.40
C GLY A 117 50.13 -28.15 -8.72
N ARG A 118 50.09 -27.69 -7.46
CA ARG A 118 51.30 -27.39 -6.66
C ARG A 118 51.74 -28.60 -5.81
N ALA A 119 50.87 -29.59 -5.64
CA ALA A 119 51.15 -30.83 -4.93
C ALA A 119 51.71 -31.95 -5.84
N ALA A 120 51.76 -31.71 -7.16
CA ALA A 120 52.39 -32.57 -8.17
C ALA A 120 53.82 -32.09 -8.47
#